data_AF-A0A2V9QHD3-F1
#
_entry.id   AF-A0A2V9QHD3-F1
#
_cell.length_a   1.000
_cell.length_b   1.000
_cell.length_c   1.000
_cell.angle_alpha   90.00
_cell.angle_beta   90.00
_cell.angle_gamma   90.00
#
_symmetry.space_group_name_H-M   'P 1'
#
loop_
_entity.id
_entity.type
_entity.pdbx_description
1 polymer ?
#
loop_
_entity_poly.entity_id
_entity_poly.type
_entity_poly.pdbx_seq_one_letter_code
_entity_poly.pdbx_strand_id
1 'polypeptide(L)'
;VGLEVRDETVEDSRVIEGLEMDIVSHDVRKFFNLLLKKNGYVLEQLYSPLVVHTTPEHAELKKIAKGCITRHHSHHYFGFAETQWKLFLKESPRRVKPLLYVYRVLLTGIHLMRTGEVEANLSTLNKDFRLPYVADLVARKLAGPEKSSLADADIAFHESEYQRLRADLQAAHKACKLPELPSAETRAALDDLLVRVRTKGLA
;
A
#
# COMPACT_ATOMS: atom_id res chain seq x y z
N VAL A 1 13.72 22.60 16.42
CA VAL A 1 12.32 23.07 16.35
C VAL A 1 12.35 24.50 15.84
N GLY A 2 11.77 24.78 14.67
CA GLY A 2 11.84 26.08 14.01
C GLY A 2 10.77 26.19 12.92
N LEU A 3 10.55 27.41 12.40
CA LEU A 3 9.51 27.69 11.38
C LEU A 3 9.80 27.02 10.04
N GLU A 4 11.08 26.81 9.70
CA GLU A 4 11.48 26.11 8.49
C GLU A 4 11.73 24.63 8.77
N VAL A 5 10.99 23.76 8.09
CA VAL A 5 11.30 22.33 7.99
C VAL A 5 11.86 22.11 6.60
N ARG A 6 13.16 21.82 6.50
CA ARG A 6 13.82 21.46 5.24
C ARG A 6 13.92 19.93 5.15
N ASP A 7 13.75 19.41 3.94
CA ASP A 7 13.92 18.00 3.57
C ASP A 7 13.04 16.99 4.33
N GLU A 8 11.71 17.16 4.22
CA GLU A 8 10.75 16.20 4.79
C GLU A 8 10.75 14.83 4.09
N THR A 9 11.48 14.69 2.99
CA THR A 9 11.67 13.42 2.28
C THR A 9 13.07 13.35 1.74
N VAL A 10 13.73 12.24 2.05
CA VAL A 10 15.06 11.90 1.56
C VAL A 10 14.89 10.73 0.63
N GLU A 11 15.32 10.90 -0.61
CA GLU A 11 15.28 9.90 -1.67
C GLU A 11 16.70 9.59 -2.10
N ASP A 12 16.98 8.31 -2.33
CA ASP A 12 18.29 7.83 -2.70
C ASP A 12 18.16 6.58 -3.58
N SER A 13 18.49 6.75 -4.85
CA SER A 13 18.47 5.68 -5.85
C SER A 13 19.90 5.39 -6.28
N ARG A 14 20.47 4.25 -5.87
CA ARG A 14 21.85 3.86 -6.18
C ARG A 14 21.99 2.34 -6.32
N VAL A 15 23.03 1.88 -7.00
CA VAL A 15 23.37 0.45 -7.04
C VAL A 15 24.43 0.16 -5.98
N ILE A 16 24.14 -0.74 -5.04
CA ILE A 16 25.07 -1.19 -4.00
C ILE A 16 25.31 -2.69 -4.22
N GLU A 17 26.56 -3.08 -4.46
CA GLU A 17 26.94 -4.50 -4.66
C GLU A 17 26.10 -5.22 -5.75
N GLY A 18 25.73 -4.49 -6.82
CA GLY A 18 24.91 -5.02 -7.91
C GLY A 18 23.40 -5.05 -7.64
N LEU A 19 22.95 -4.59 -6.46
CA LEU A 19 21.53 -4.45 -6.12
C LEU A 19 21.07 -3.01 -6.36
N GLU A 20 20.01 -2.84 -7.13
CA GLU A 20 19.31 -1.56 -7.25
C GLU A 20 18.63 -1.23 -5.92
N MET A 21 19.07 -0.15 -5.28
CA MET A 21 18.48 0.42 -4.08
C MET A 21 17.66 1.63 -4.46
N ASP A 22 16.40 1.64 -4.03
CA ASP A 22 15.48 2.76 -4.14
C ASP A 22 14.95 3.07 -2.74
N ILE A 23 15.60 4.02 -2.07
CA ILE A 23 15.34 4.34 -0.66
C ILE A 23 14.55 5.64 -0.61
N VAL A 24 13.38 5.59 0.03
CA VAL A 24 12.57 6.77 0.34
C VAL A 24 12.28 6.78 1.83
N SER A 25 12.65 7.85 2.50
CA SER A 25 12.36 8.08 3.91
C SER A 25 11.64 9.40 4.12
N HIS A 26 10.76 9.46 5.10
CA HIS A 26 9.99 10.67 5.43
C HIS A 26 10.34 11.15 6.83
N ASP A 27 10.39 12.47 7.02
CA ASP A 27 10.33 13.05 8.36
C ASP A 27 9.07 12.54 9.08
N VAL A 28 9.19 12.29 10.38
CA VAL A 28 8.11 11.75 11.22
C VAL A 28 6.83 12.58 11.14
N ARG A 29 6.93 13.92 11.07
CA ARG A 29 5.77 14.81 10.95
C ARG A 29 5.08 14.62 9.60
N LYS A 30 5.85 14.55 8.51
CA LYS A 30 5.29 14.29 7.18
C LYS A 30 4.61 12.92 7.14
N PHE A 31 5.25 11.89 7.68
CA PHE A 31 4.68 10.54 7.74
C PHE A 31 3.34 10.53 8.50
N PHE A 32 3.26 11.20 9.66
CA PHE A 32 2.03 11.27 10.46
C PHE A 32 0.93 12.06 9.73
N ASN A 33 1.28 13.14 9.05
CA ASN A 33 0.34 13.88 8.21
C ASN A 33 -0.18 13.06 7.03
N LEU A 34 0.63 12.14 6.48
CA LEU A 34 0.20 11.20 5.47
C LEU A 34 -0.73 10.12 6.05
N LEU A 35 -0.45 9.62 7.26
CA LEU A 35 -1.33 8.67 7.97
C LEU A 35 -2.71 9.26 8.25
N LEU A 36 -2.80 10.55 8.57
CA LEU A 36 -4.08 11.25 8.77
C LEU A 36 -4.89 11.45 7.48
N LYS A 37 -4.31 11.15 6.31
CA LYS A 37 -4.99 11.14 5.01
C LYS A 37 -5.36 9.70 4.65
N LYS A 38 -6.20 9.56 3.62
CA LYS A 38 -6.54 8.27 3.00
C LYS A 38 -5.40 7.69 2.16
N ASN A 39 -4.20 7.60 2.73
CA ASN A 39 -2.99 7.20 2.01
C ASN A 39 -2.59 5.75 2.34
N GLY A 40 -2.94 4.82 1.44
CA GLY A 40 -2.61 3.41 1.59
C GLY A 40 -1.10 3.12 1.57
N TYR A 41 -0.30 3.94 0.89
CA TYR A 41 1.15 3.73 0.79
C TYR A 41 1.83 3.73 2.16
N VAL A 42 1.57 4.75 3.00
CA VAL A 42 2.19 4.83 4.33
C VAL A 42 1.64 3.78 5.31
N LEU A 43 0.39 3.33 5.11
CA LEU A 43 -0.16 2.21 5.88
C LEU A 43 0.54 0.90 5.53
N GLU A 44 0.72 0.63 4.24
CA GLU A 44 1.43 -0.56 3.78
C GLU A 44 2.89 -0.58 4.25
N GLN A 45 3.56 0.58 4.28
CA GLN A 45 4.90 0.71 4.86
C GLN A 45 4.91 0.42 6.37
N LEU A 46 4.01 1.06 7.13
CA LEU A 46 3.93 0.93 8.59
C LEU A 46 3.59 -0.51 9.04
N TYR A 47 2.73 -1.19 8.29
CA TYR A 47 2.30 -2.54 8.61
C TYR A 47 3.06 -3.63 7.84
N SER A 48 4.08 -3.27 7.05
CA SER A 48 4.92 -4.23 6.34
C SER A 48 5.52 -5.26 7.30
N PRO A 49 5.53 -6.55 6.93
CA PRO A 49 6.23 -7.58 7.69
C PRO A 49 7.76 -7.51 7.50
N LEU A 50 8.24 -6.80 6.48
CA LEU A 50 9.65 -6.66 6.16
C LEU A 50 10.25 -5.50 6.94
N VAL A 51 10.75 -5.77 8.14
CA VAL A 51 11.31 -4.77 9.07
C VAL A 51 12.82 -5.00 9.21
N VAL A 52 13.61 -4.02 8.76
CA VAL A 52 15.08 -4.04 8.92
C VAL A 52 15.48 -3.52 10.31
N HIS A 53 14.80 -2.48 10.78
CA HIS A 53 15.03 -1.87 12.09
C HIS A 53 13.71 -1.33 12.66
N THR A 54 13.52 -1.42 13.99
CA THR A 54 12.32 -0.95 14.68
C THR A 54 12.66 -0.32 16.02
N THR A 55 11.75 0.52 16.52
CA THR A 55 11.86 1.14 17.86
C THR A 55 10.57 0.95 18.65
N PRO A 56 10.56 1.23 19.98
CA PRO A 56 9.32 1.28 20.75
C PRO A 56 8.29 2.27 20.18
N GLU A 57 8.73 3.40 19.64
CA GLU A 57 7.86 4.41 19.01
C GLU A 57 7.20 3.89 17.74
N HIS A 58 7.89 3.04 16.95
CA HIS A 58 7.27 2.37 15.82
C HIS A 58 6.14 1.41 16.27
N ALA A 59 6.36 0.65 17.35
CA ALA A 59 5.32 -0.23 17.90
C ALA A 59 4.12 0.56 18.45
N GLU A 60 4.36 1.70 19.07
CA GLU A 60 3.32 2.64 19.51
C GLU A 60 2.56 3.25 18.32
N LEU A 61 3.28 3.71 17.29
CA LEU A 61 2.69 4.25 16.07
C LEU A 61 1.74 3.24 15.40
N LYS A 62 2.13 1.96 15.32
CA LYS A 62 1.25 0.89 14.79
C LYS A 62 -0.06 0.75 15.55
N LYS A 63 -0.09 1.05 16.85
CA LYS A 63 -1.33 1.02 17.65
C LYS A 63 -2.19 2.24 17.34
N ILE A 64 -1.59 3.43 17.32
CA ILE A 64 -2.29 4.70 17.04
C ILE A 64 -2.85 4.71 15.62
N ALA A 65 -2.06 4.25 14.64
CA ALA A 65 -2.41 4.27 13.22
C ALA A 65 -3.63 3.41 12.87
N LYS A 66 -4.05 2.46 13.73
CA LYS A 66 -5.33 1.76 13.55
C LYS A 66 -6.51 2.74 13.52
N GLY A 67 -6.46 3.79 14.34
CA GLY A 67 -7.46 4.86 14.34
C GLY A 67 -7.38 5.80 13.13
N CYS A 68 -6.33 5.71 12.32
CA CYS A 68 -6.17 6.48 11.09
C CYS A 68 -6.81 5.80 9.88
N ILE A 69 -7.14 4.52 9.98
CA ILE A 69 -7.74 3.75 8.90
C ILE A 69 -9.22 4.14 8.77
N THR A 70 -9.60 4.55 7.56
CA THR A 70 -10.95 5.02 7.25
C THR A 70 -11.53 4.27 6.07
N ARG A 71 -12.86 4.26 5.94
CA ARG A 71 -13.53 3.67 4.77
C ARG A 71 -13.14 4.33 3.44
N HIS A 72 -12.60 5.56 3.47
CA HIS A 72 -12.13 6.25 2.27
C HIS A 72 -10.74 5.84 1.78
N HIS A 73 -10.04 4.96 2.52
CA HIS A 73 -8.81 4.34 2.01
C HIS A 73 -9.07 3.51 0.75
N SER A 74 -10.30 3.01 0.53
CA SER A 74 -10.69 2.37 -0.72
C SER A 74 -10.38 3.22 -1.96
N HIS A 75 -10.46 4.56 -1.87
CA HIS A 75 -10.19 5.45 -3.00
C HIS A 75 -8.71 5.43 -3.43
N HIS A 76 -7.78 5.23 -2.49
CA HIS A 76 -6.36 5.04 -2.80
C HIS A 76 -6.17 3.79 -3.65
N TYR A 77 -6.76 2.67 -3.23
CA TYR A 77 -6.67 1.40 -3.93
C TYR A 77 -7.34 1.43 -5.31
N PHE A 78 -8.49 2.09 -5.44
CA PHE A 78 -9.11 2.31 -6.75
C PHE A 78 -8.22 3.11 -7.70
N GLY A 79 -7.64 4.23 -7.23
CA GLY A 79 -6.78 5.08 -8.05
C GLY A 79 -5.49 4.37 -8.46
N PHE A 80 -4.89 3.58 -7.56
CA PHE A 80 -3.72 2.77 -7.86
C PHE A 80 -4.07 1.69 -8.90
N ALA A 81 -5.17 0.94 -8.69
CA ALA A 81 -5.61 -0.11 -9.59
C ALA A 81 -5.85 0.42 -11.00
N GLU A 82 -6.52 1.58 -11.12
CA GLU A 82 -6.76 2.23 -12.40
C GLU A 82 -5.46 2.65 -13.10
N THR A 83 -4.51 3.21 -12.36
CA THR A 83 -3.20 3.61 -12.91
C THR A 83 -2.44 2.41 -13.47
N GLN A 84 -2.40 1.30 -12.72
CA GLN A 84 -1.73 0.07 -13.16
C GLN A 84 -2.46 -0.63 -14.30
N TRP A 85 -3.79 -0.58 -14.31
CA TRP A 85 -4.58 -1.12 -15.42
C TRP A 85 -4.31 -0.36 -16.72
N LYS A 86 -4.28 0.99 -16.66
CA LYS A 86 -3.90 1.83 -17.82
C LYS A 86 -2.47 1.52 -18.29
N LEU A 87 -1.53 1.33 -17.37
CA LEU A 87 -0.16 0.94 -17.70
C LEU A 87 -0.13 -0.43 -18.39
N PHE A 88 -0.82 -1.43 -17.83
CA PHE A 88 -0.94 -2.76 -18.41
C PHE A 88 -1.46 -2.71 -19.85
N LEU A 89 -2.50 -1.94 -20.13
CA LEU A 89 -3.09 -1.83 -21.46
C LEU A 89 -2.17 -1.12 -22.48
N LYS A 90 -1.33 -0.19 -22.02
CA LYS A 90 -0.40 0.60 -22.86
C LYS A 90 0.86 -0.19 -23.27
N GLU A 91 1.27 -1.17 -22.48
CA GLU A 91 2.47 -1.95 -22.78
C GLU A 91 2.30 -2.87 -24.00
N SER A 92 3.34 -2.95 -24.84
CA SER A 92 3.42 -3.85 -25.99
C SER A 92 4.85 -4.40 -26.09
N PRO A 93 5.10 -5.69 -25.78
CA PRO A 93 4.13 -6.66 -25.28
C PRO A 93 3.64 -6.32 -23.86
N ARG A 94 2.41 -6.73 -23.53
CA ARG A 94 1.82 -6.53 -22.19
C ARG A 94 2.53 -7.39 -21.16
N ARG A 95 3.06 -6.78 -20.10
CA ARG A 95 3.78 -7.53 -19.07
C ARG A 95 2.89 -7.88 -17.89
N VAL A 96 3.23 -8.96 -17.20
CA VAL A 96 2.52 -9.46 -16.01
C VAL A 96 2.69 -8.53 -14.79
N LYS A 97 3.76 -7.73 -14.71
CA LYS A 97 4.07 -6.90 -13.52
C LYS A 97 2.97 -5.87 -13.20
N PRO A 98 2.52 -5.00 -14.13
CA PRO A 98 1.40 -4.09 -13.87
C PRO A 98 0.12 -4.83 -13.46
N LEU A 99 -0.16 -5.97 -14.09
CA LEU A 99 -1.35 -6.77 -13.77
C LEU A 99 -1.30 -7.38 -12.36
N LEU A 100 -0.15 -7.89 -11.92
CA LEU A 100 0.05 -8.35 -10.54
C LEU A 100 -0.19 -7.21 -9.54
N TYR A 101 0.23 -5.98 -9.87
CA TYR A 101 -0.08 -4.83 -9.02
C TYR A 101 -1.57 -4.54 -8.95
N VAL A 102 -2.30 -4.62 -10.06
CA VAL A 102 -3.77 -4.46 -10.09
C VAL A 102 -4.43 -5.43 -9.10
N TYR A 103 -4.10 -6.72 -9.19
CA TYR A 103 -4.66 -7.72 -8.27
C TYR A 103 -4.27 -7.44 -6.83
N ARG A 104 -2.99 -7.18 -6.56
CA ARG A 104 -2.50 -6.87 -5.21
C ARG A 104 -3.30 -5.74 -4.57
N VAL A 105 -3.42 -4.59 -5.23
CA VAL A 105 -4.07 -3.42 -4.61
C VAL A 105 -5.58 -3.57 -4.49
N LEU A 106 -6.25 -4.26 -5.42
CA LEU A 106 -7.68 -4.53 -5.30
C LEU A 106 -7.96 -5.47 -4.13
N LEU A 107 -7.18 -6.55 -4.00
CA LEU A 107 -7.34 -7.50 -2.91
C LEU A 107 -7.00 -6.87 -1.56
N THR A 108 -5.93 -6.06 -1.48
CA THR A 108 -5.58 -5.28 -0.28
C THR A 108 -6.73 -4.35 0.11
N GLY A 109 -7.29 -3.61 -0.85
CA GLY A 109 -8.42 -2.71 -0.59
C GLY A 109 -9.65 -3.47 -0.09
N ILE A 110 -9.99 -4.61 -0.70
CA ILE A 110 -11.15 -5.41 -0.29
C ILE A 110 -10.95 -5.96 1.12
N HIS A 111 -9.76 -6.50 1.40
CA HIS A 111 -9.40 -7.00 2.72
C HIS A 111 -9.52 -5.88 3.77
N LEU A 112 -8.90 -4.73 3.54
CA LEU A 112 -8.95 -3.58 4.44
C LEU A 112 -10.38 -3.13 4.74
N MET A 113 -11.24 -3.06 3.72
CA MET A 113 -12.65 -2.67 3.91
C MET A 113 -13.47 -3.71 4.67
N ARG A 114 -13.09 -4.99 4.61
CA ARG A 114 -13.77 -6.08 5.33
C ARG A 114 -13.29 -6.24 6.77
N THR A 115 -12.01 -6.04 7.03
CA THR A 115 -11.37 -6.40 8.31
C THR A 115 -10.90 -5.19 9.13
N GLY A 116 -10.63 -4.06 8.47
CA GLY A 116 -9.91 -2.95 9.09
C GLY A 116 -8.41 -3.20 9.25
N GLU A 117 -7.88 -4.28 8.68
CA GLU A 117 -6.46 -4.65 8.74
C GLU A 117 -5.78 -4.47 7.38
N VAL A 118 -4.49 -4.18 7.40
CA VAL A 118 -3.70 -3.96 6.18
C VAL A 118 -2.91 -5.23 5.86
N GLU A 119 -3.14 -5.78 4.66
CA GLU A 119 -2.33 -6.85 4.08
C GLU A 119 -2.01 -6.51 2.62
N ALA A 120 -0.73 -6.41 2.31
CA ALA A 120 -0.20 -5.96 1.01
C ALA A 120 0.41 -7.10 0.18
N ASN A 121 0.57 -8.28 0.78
CA ASN A 121 1.14 -9.47 0.16
C ASN A 121 0.05 -10.22 -0.63
N LEU A 122 0.18 -10.20 -1.95
CA LEU A 122 -0.76 -10.87 -2.86
C LEU A 122 -0.91 -12.37 -2.57
N SER A 123 0.18 -13.07 -2.24
CA SER A 123 0.14 -14.51 -1.96
C SER A 123 -0.58 -14.81 -0.65
N THR A 124 -0.42 -13.98 0.39
CA THR A 124 -1.19 -14.10 1.63
C THR A 124 -2.67 -13.86 1.38
N LEU A 125 -3.02 -12.76 0.72
CA LEU A 125 -4.40 -12.44 0.36
C LEU A 125 -5.04 -13.57 -0.44
N ASN A 126 -4.31 -14.15 -1.41
CA ASN A 126 -4.87 -15.17 -2.28
C ASN A 126 -5.22 -16.49 -1.58
N LYS A 127 -4.77 -16.73 -0.34
CA LYS A 127 -5.25 -17.86 0.48
C LYS A 127 -6.76 -17.77 0.76
N ASP A 128 -7.25 -16.54 0.93
CA ASP A 128 -8.67 -16.25 1.19
C ASP A 128 -9.44 -16.01 -0.11
N PHE A 129 -8.88 -15.24 -1.04
CA PHE A 129 -9.55 -14.89 -2.30
C PHE A 129 -9.57 -16.04 -3.32
N ARG A 130 -8.62 -16.98 -3.23
CA ARG A 130 -8.55 -18.21 -4.03
C ARG A 130 -8.67 -17.98 -5.55
N LEU A 131 -7.99 -16.96 -6.05
CA LEU A 131 -7.91 -16.69 -7.48
C LEU A 131 -6.89 -17.65 -8.11
N PRO A 132 -7.32 -18.63 -8.94
CA PRO A 132 -6.47 -19.74 -9.37
C PRO A 132 -5.32 -19.29 -10.29
N TYR A 133 -5.50 -18.19 -11.01
CA TYR A 133 -4.54 -17.65 -11.98
C TYR A 133 -3.40 -16.83 -11.35
N VAL A 134 -3.51 -16.41 -10.09
CA VAL A 134 -2.48 -15.58 -9.44
C VAL A 134 -1.15 -16.31 -9.32
N ALA A 135 -1.18 -17.61 -9.00
CA ALA A 135 0.03 -18.41 -8.87
C ALA A 135 0.82 -18.50 -10.20
N ASP A 136 0.11 -18.68 -11.31
CA ASP A 136 0.72 -18.71 -12.65
C ASP A 136 1.34 -17.34 -13.02
N LEU A 137 0.62 -16.24 -12.76
CA LEU A 137 1.16 -14.89 -13.01
C LEU A 137 2.43 -14.61 -12.18
N VAL A 138 2.45 -15.02 -10.91
CA VAL A 138 3.66 -14.89 -10.08
C VAL A 138 4.80 -15.74 -10.64
N ALA A 139 4.54 -17.00 -11.02
CA ALA A 139 5.55 -17.87 -11.62
C ALA A 139 6.14 -17.27 -12.91
N ARG A 140 5.30 -16.73 -13.80
CA ARG A 140 5.74 -16.02 -15.02
C ARG A 140 6.61 -14.82 -14.69
N LYS A 141 6.25 -14.03 -13.67
CA LYS A 141 7.04 -12.87 -13.25
C LYS A 141 8.43 -13.26 -12.73
N LEU A 142 8.53 -14.37 -12.00
CA LEU A 142 9.79 -14.89 -11.46
C LEU A 142 10.66 -15.56 -12.51
N ALA A 143 10.06 -16.12 -13.56
CA ALA A 143 10.79 -16.78 -14.65
C ALA A 143 11.57 -15.82 -15.58
N GLY A 144 11.57 -14.52 -15.29
CA GLY A 144 12.38 -13.51 -15.97
C GLY A 144 11.61 -12.67 -17.00
N PRO A 145 12.25 -11.61 -17.53
CA PRO A 145 11.60 -10.67 -18.47
C PRO A 145 11.04 -11.35 -19.72
N GLU A 146 11.74 -12.35 -20.25
CA GLU A 146 11.37 -13.08 -21.48
C GLU A 146 10.03 -13.82 -21.37
N LYS A 147 9.68 -14.30 -20.16
CA LYS A 147 8.43 -15.03 -19.88
C LYS A 147 7.35 -14.16 -19.24
N SER A 148 7.63 -12.86 -19.10
CA SER A 148 6.72 -11.93 -18.43
C SER A 148 5.62 -11.37 -19.33
N SER A 149 5.58 -11.74 -20.61
CA SER A 149 4.58 -11.29 -21.58
C SER A 149 3.29 -12.10 -21.48
N LEU A 150 2.14 -11.44 -21.69
CA LEU A 150 0.82 -12.07 -21.80
C LEU A 150 0.35 -12.09 -23.25
N ALA A 151 -0.40 -13.14 -23.62
CA ALA A 151 -1.02 -13.22 -24.92
C ALA A 151 -2.27 -12.34 -24.97
N ASP A 152 -2.62 -11.82 -26.15
CA ASP A 152 -3.79 -10.96 -26.29
C ASP A 152 -5.11 -11.68 -25.95
N ALA A 153 -5.15 -13.01 -26.10
CA ALA A 153 -6.28 -13.84 -25.71
C ALA A 153 -6.59 -13.80 -24.19
N ASP A 154 -5.59 -13.51 -23.35
CA ASP A 154 -5.73 -13.44 -21.90
C ASP A 154 -6.37 -12.11 -21.44
N ILE A 155 -6.45 -11.11 -22.31
CA ILE A 155 -6.84 -9.73 -21.93
C ILE A 155 -8.31 -9.67 -21.53
N ALA A 156 -9.21 -10.23 -22.34
CA ALA A 156 -10.64 -10.20 -22.06
C ALA A 156 -10.97 -10.86 -20.71
N PHE A 157 -10.25 -11.93 -20.37
CA PHE A 157 -10.34 -12.58 -19.07
C PHE A 157 -9.90 -11.61 -17.95
N HIS A 158 -8.70 -11.05 -18.05
CA HIS A 158 -8.17 -10.15 -17.02
C HIS A 158 -8.98 -8.86 -16.88
N GLU A 159 -9.58 -8.36 -17.96
CA GLU A 159 -10.50 -7.22 -17.93
C GLU A 159 -11.76 -7.55 -17.15
N SER A 160 -12.37 -8.72 -17.39
CA SER A 160 -13.55 -9.14 -16.63
C SER A 160 -13.25 -9.30 -15.13
N GLU A 161 -12.09 -9.88 -14.78
CA GLU A 161 -11.66 -9.99 -13.38
C GLU A 161 -11.34 -8.64 -12.74
N TYR A 162 -10.73 -7.71 -13.48
CA TYR A 162 -10.50 -6.34 -13.03
C TYR A 162 -11.82 -5.65 -12.68
N GLN A 163 -12.83 -5.75 -13.55
CA GLN A 163 -14.15 -5.16 -13.30
C GLN A 163 -14.86 -5.82 -12.12
N ARG A 164 -14.82 -7.16 -12.03
CA ARG A 164 -15.40 -7.92 -10.91
C ARG A 164 -14.78 -7.50 -9.58
N LEU A 165 -13.45 -7.47 -9.47
CA LEU A 165 -12.76 -7.10 -8.23
C LEU A 165 -12.96 -5.62 -7.86
N ARG A 166 -13.10 -4.72 -8.83
CA ARG A 166 -13.51 -3.33 -8.57
C ARG A 166 -14.92 -3.26 -7.98
N ALA A 167 -15.85 -4.05 -8.51
CA ALA A 167 -17.20 -4.13 -7.97
C ALA A 167 -17.18 -4.70 -6.53
N ASP A 168 -16.36 -5.72 -6.26
CA ASP A 168 -16.16 -6.27 -4.92
C ASP A 168 -15.59 -5.24 -3.94
N LEU A 169 -14.59 -4.45 -4.35
CA LEU A 169 -14.04 -3.36 -3.54
C LEU A 169 -15.11 -2.29 -3.27
N GLN A 170 -15.92 -1.98 -4.27
CA GLN A 170 -17.01 -1.00 -4.14
C GLN A 170 -18.08 -1.49 -3.16
N ALA A 171 -18.43 -2.78 -3.21
CA ALA A 171 -19.36 -3.41 -2.29
C ALA A 171 -18.79 -3.42 -0.86
N ALA A 172 -17.53 -3.81 -0.69
CA ALA A 172 -16.84 -3.78 0.59
C ALA A 172 -16.79 -2.37 1.19
N HIS A 173 -16.47 -1.35 0.38
CA HIS A 173 -16.50 0.05 0.81
C HIS A 173 -17.90 0.50 1.30
N LYS A 174 -18.98 0.06 0.64
CA LYS A 174 -20.36 0.39 1.04
C LYS A 174 -20.76 -0.30 2.35
N ALA A 175 -20.31 -1.54 2.56
CA ALA A 175 -20.59 -2.30 3.77
C ALA A 175 -19.69 -1.94 4.97
N CYS A 176 -18.53 -1.33 4.69
CA CYS A 176 -17.49 -1.00 5.67
C CYS A 176 -18.02 -0.14 6.82
N LYS A 177 -17.62 -0.51 8.04
CA LYS A 177 -17.98 0.19 9.30
C LYS A 177 -16.86 1.08 9.85
N LEU A 178 -15.72 1.15 9.15
CA LEU A 178 -14.65 2.07 9.51
C LEU A 178 -15.15 3.52 9.43
N PRO A 179 -14.61 4.41 10.29
CA PRO A 179 -15.00 5.81 10.27
C PRO A 179 -14.62 6.49 8.95
N GLU A 180 -15.22 7.65 8.69
CA GLU A 180 -14.88 8.47 7.51
C GLU A 180 -13.61 9.31 7.73
N LEU A 181 -13.34 9.68 8.99
CA LEU A 181 -12.20 10.49 9.40
C LEU A 181 -11.55 9.90 10.67
N PRO A 182 -10.22 10.08 10.85
CA PRO A 182 -9.59 9.79 12.14
C PRO A 182 -10.18 10.67 13.25
N SER A 183 -10.41 10.06 14.41
CA SER A 183 -10.96 10.71 15.60
C SER A 183 -10.06 11.83 16.15
N ALA A 184 -10.61 12.70 17.00
CA ALA A 184 -9.83 13.73 17.68
C ALA A 184 -8.77 13.10 18.61
N GLU A 185 -9.12 11.99 19.26
CA GLU A 185 -8.26 11.22 20.15
C GLU A 185 -7.09 10.61 19.39
N THR A 186 -7.33 10.04 18.21
CA THR A 186 -6.27 9.51 17.33
C THR A 186 -5.31 10.63 16.89
N ARG A 187 -5.85 11.80 16.53
CA ARG A 187 -5.04 12.96 16.14
C ARG A 187 -4.18 13.45 17.30
N ALA A 188 -4.75 13.57 18.49
CA ALA A 188 -4.03 13.97 19.69
C ALA A 188 -2.93 12.95 20.05
N ALA A 189 -3.20 11.65 19.94
CA ALA A 189 -2.20 10.62 20.20
C ALA A 189 -1.02 10.65 19.20
N LEU A 190 -1.28 10.91 17.91
CA LEU A 190 -0.21 11.13 16.93
C LEU A 190 0.62 12.38 17.24
N ASP A 191 -0.04 13.46 17.65
CA ASP A 191 0.63 14.71 18.02
C ASP A 191 1.53 14.54 19.26
N ASP A 192 1.03 13.89 20.31
CA ASP A 192 1.81 13.56 21.50
C ASP A 192 3.05 12.72 21.16
N LEU A 193 2.87 11.66 20.36
CA LEU A 193 3.99 10.83 19.91
C LEU A 193 5.02 11.65 19.11
N LEU A 194 4.55 12.56 18.24
CA LEU A 194 5.42 13.43 17.46
C LEU A 194 6.25 14.35 18.37
N VAL A 195 5.62 14.97 19.37
CA VAL A 195 6.30 15.82 20.34
C VAL A 195 7.37 15.01 21.09
N ARG A 196 7.00 13.86 21.65
CA ARG A 196 7.94 12.98 22.38
C ARG A 196 9.13 12.54 21.52
N VAL A 197 8.88 12.13 20.27
CA VAL A 197 9.96 11.75 19.33
C VAL A 197 10.92 12.92 19.09
N ARG A 198 10.39 14.14 18.94
CA ARG A 198 11.22 15.33 18.66
C ARG A 198 11.97 15.86 19.87
N THR A 199 11.45 15.67 21.08
CA THR A 199 12.11 16.12 22.32
C THR A 199 12.98 15.05 22.98
N LYS A 200 13.00 13.83 22.42
CA LYS A 200 13.84 12.74 22.91
C LYS A 200 15.32 13.15 22.84
N GLY A 201 15.98 13.16 24.00
CA GLY A 201 17.39 13.55 24.12
C GLY A 201 17.67 15.06 24.20
N LEU A 202 16.63 15.88 24.33
CA LEU A 202 16.75 17.31 24.67
C LEU A 202 16.61 17.59 26.19
N ALA A 203 16.58 16.54 27.00
CA ALA A 203 16.55 16.61 28.47
C ALA A 203 17.90 16.18 29.05
#